data_AF-A0A256SPN6-F1
#
_entry.id   AF-A0A256SPN6-F1
#
_cell.length_a   1.000
_cell.length_b   1.000
_cell.length_c   1.000
_cell.angle_alpha   90.00
_cell.angle_beta   90.00
_cell.angle_gamma   90.00
#
_symmetry.space_group_name_H-M   'P 1'
#
loop_
_entity.id
_entity.type
_entity.pdbx_description
1 polymer ?
#
loop_
_entity_poly.entity_id
_entity_poly.type
_entity_poly.pdbx_seq_one_letter_code
_entity_poly.pdbx_strand_id
1 'polypeptide(L)'
;MINDHRNLSRIQNKKLVLQQLFNNAETSRAEIARQLNLNKSTVSSIYDELNEDGFIEGVRQGESTSSGGRKPHLVRLNRNYGYVASFNIGTSYMASMFNYLNGEIIQYNRNPIEKFDILNIMQLIKEEIKQLQQVDSTTHGIF
;
A
#
# COMPACT_ATOMS: atom_id res chain seq x y z
N MET A 1 -23.40 22.06 3.70
CA MET A 1 -23.32 22.36 2.25
C MET A 1 -21.95 22.86 1.79
N ILE A 2 -21.39 24.01 2.23
CA ILE A 2 -20.03 24.43 1.77
C ILE A 2 -18.91 23.53 2.35
N ASN A 3 -19.09 23.02 3.57
CA ASN A 3 -18.10 22.16 4.23
C ASN A 3 -17.98 20.77 3.59
N ASP A 4 -19.10 20.23 3.06
CA ASP A 4 -19.15 18.89 2.48
C ASP A 4 -18.34 18.77 1.20
N HIS A 5 -18.40 19.79 0.33
CA HIS A 5 -17.64 19.80 -0.93
C HIS A 5 -16.12 19.91 -0.72
N ARG A 6 -15.67 20.70 0.27
CA ARG A 6 -14.23 20.79 0.59
C ARG A 6 -13.70 19.49 1.18
N ASN A 7 -14.49 18.83 2.03
CA ASN A 7 -14.14 17.51 2.57
C ASN A 7 -14.07 16.45 1.46
N LEU A 8 -15.04 16.42 0.54
CA LEU A 8 -15.01 15.53 -0.63
C LEU A 8 -13.79 15.75 -1.51
N SER A 9 -13.43 17.01 -1.78
CA SER A 9 -12.22 17.35 -2.54
C SER A 9 -10.94 16.90 -1.83
N ARG A 10 -10.86 17.10 -0.50
CA ARG A 10 -9.70 16.63 0.27
C ARG A 10 -9.59 15.10 0.27
N ILE A 11 -10.69 14.38 0.44
CA ILE A 11 -10.73 12.91 0.37
C ILE A 11 -10.23 12.43 -1.01
N GLN A 12 -10.71 13.06 -2.09
CA GLN A 12 -10.26 12.73 -3.44
C GLN A 12 -8.76 13.01 -3.62
N ASN A 13 -8.26 14.14 -3.12
CA ASN A 13 -6.84 14.46 -3.19
C ASN A 13 -5.99 13.47 -2.37
N LYS A 14 -6.46 13.03 -1.19
CA LYS A 14 -5.77 11.99 -0.39
C LYS A 14 -5.64 10.68 -1.19
N LYS A 15 -6.71 10.26 -1.87
CA LYS A 15 -6.67 9.09 -2.77
C LYS A 15 -5.65 9.25 -3.91
N LEU A 16 -5.61 10.42 -4.55
CA LEU A 16 -4.65 10.69 -5.63
C LEU A 16 -3.19 10.68 -5.13
N VAL A 17 -2.94 11.24 -3.94
CA VAL A 17 -1.60 11.22 -3.33
C VAL A 17 -1.19 9.78 -2.97
N LEU A 18 -2.08 8.99 -2.37
CA LEU A 18 -1.86 7.57 -2.12
C LEU A 18 -1.58 6.79 -3.43
N GLN A 19 -2.34 7.08 -4.48
CA GLN A 19 -2.13 6.47 -5.80
C GLN A 19 -0.76 6.83 -6.38
N GLN A 20 -0.28 8.06 -6.20
CA GLN A 20 1.09 8.43 -6.59
C GLN A 20 2.14 7.67 -5.77
N LEU A 21 1.93 7.48 -4.47
CA LEU A 21 2.84 6.68 -3.63
C LEU A 21 2.85 5.20 -4.01
N PHE A 22 1.70 4.66 -4.46
CA PHE A 22 1.57 3.27 -4.87
C PHE A 22 2.17 3.00 -6.26
N ASN A 23 1.92 3.90 -7.23
CA ASN A 23 2.34 3.70 -8.62
C ASN A 23 3.81 4.03 -8.90
N ASN A 24 4.51 4.67 -7.96
CA ASN A 24 5.91 5.03 -8.11
C ASN A 24 6.73 4.34 -7.02
N ALA A 25 7.81 3.65 -7.42
CA ALA A 25 8.71 2.99 -6.46
C ALA A 25 9.26 3.98 -5.43
N GLU A 26 9.56 5.21 -5.86
CA GLU A 26 9.98 6.33 -5.03
C GLU A 26 9.41 7.63 -5.61
N THR A 27 9.14 8.62 -4.76
CA THR A 27 8.67 9.95 -5.20
C THR A 27 9.07 11.02 -4.19
N SER A 28 8.71 12.28 -4.43
CA SER A 28 8.88 13.39 -3.48
C SER A 28 7.63 14.26 -3.41
N ARG A 29 7.46 15.02 -2.31
CA ARG A 29 6.35 16.00 -2.17
C ARG A 29 6.26 16.94 -3.38
N ALA A 30 7.40 17.40 -3.89
CA ALA A 30 7.46 18.29 -5.04
C ALA A 30 6.99 17.61 -6.34
N GLU A 31 7.35 16.34 -6.51
CA GLU A 31 6.93 15.55 -7.65
C GLU A 31 5.43 15.21 -7.60
N ILE A 32 4.91 14.80 -6.45
CA ILE A 32 3.47 14.56 -6.26
C ILE A 32 2.66 15.81 -6.63
N ALA A 33 3.06 16.99 -6.13
CA ALA A 33 2.40 18.25 -6.45
C ALA A 33 2.43 18.57 -7.96
N ARG A 34 3.57 18.35 -8.60
CA ARG A 34 3.75 18.57 -10.05
C ARG A 34 2.89 17.61 -10.87
N GLN A 35 2.90 16.32 -10.55
CA GLN A 35 2.19 15.27 -11.32
C GLN A 35 0.67 15.38 -11.16
N LEU A 36 0.19 15.72 -9.97
CA LEU A 36 -1.25 15.86 -9.70
C LEU A 36 -1.80 17.26 -10.03
N ASN A 37 -0.94 18.20 -10.43
CA ASN A 37 -1.28 19.61 -10.61
C ASN A 37 -2.01 20.20 -9.37
N LEU A 38 -1.54 19.84 -8.18
CA LEU A 38 -2.08 20.29 -6.90
C LEU A 38 -1.17 21.35 -6.27
N ASN A 39 -1.76 22.24 -5.46
CA ASN A 39 -0.97 23.19 -4.68
C ASN A 39 -0.04 22.44 -3.72
N LYS A 40 1.22 22.91 -3.62
CA LYS A 40 2.23 22.40 -2.70
C LYS A 40 1.73 22.36 -1.25
N SER A 41 0.96 23.34 -0.79
CA SER A 41 0.41 23.35 0.57
C SER A 41 -0.61 22.23 0.78
N THR A 42 -1.47 21.97 -0.20
CA THR A 42 -2.43 20.86 -0.20
C THR A 42 -1.70 19.52 -0.11
N VAL A 43 -0.70 19.30 -0.98
CA VAL A 43 0.10 18.08 -0.97
C VAL A 43 0.86 17.91 0.34
N SER A 44 1.46 18.96 0.89
CA SER A 44 2.15 18.86 2.19
C SER A 44 1.19 18.40 3.28
N SER A 45 0.02 19.04 3.40
CA SER A 45 -0.94 18.68 4.45
C SER A 45 -1.49 17.25 4.35
N ILE A 46 -1.56 16.68 3.14
CA ILE A 46 -2.01 15.30 2.91
C ILE A 46 -0.86 14.33 3.12
N TYR A 47 0.33 14.69 2.65
CA TYR A 47 1.55 13.92 2.89
C TYR A 47 1.78 13.77 4.39
N ASP A 48 1.70 14.87 5.14
CA ASP A 48 2.04 14.86 6.57
C ASP A 48 1.04 13.98 7.33
N GLU A 49 -0.25 14.04 6.98
CA GLU A 49 -1.29 13.12 7.47
C GLU A 49 -0.96 11.65 7.14
N LEU A 50 -0.60 11.34 5.89
CA LEU A 50 -0.23 9.97 5.50
C LEU A 50 1.05 9.47 6.16
N ASN A 51 1.99 10.37 6.43
CA ASN A 51 3.24 10.06 7.12
C ASN A 51 3.00 9.81 8.62
N GLU A 52 2.16 10.61 9.26
CA GLU A 52 1.69 10.40 10.64
C GLU A 52 0.91 9.09 10.76
N ASP A 53 0.06 8.78 9.79
CA ASP A 53 -0.65 7.50 9.67
C ASP A 53 0.31 6.32 9.44
N GLY A 54 1.59 6.54 9.12
CA GLY A 54 2.60 5.49 8.91
C GLY A 54 2.66 4.88 7.51
N PHE A 55 1.91 5.41 6.54
CA PHE A 55 1.91 4.92 5.15
C PHE A 55 3.18 5.25 4.38
N ILE A 56 4.01 6.18 4.86
CA ILE A 56 5.17 6.68 4.14
C ILE A 56 6.44 6.32 4.90
N GLU A 57 7.46 5.82 4.19
CA GLU A 57 8.82 5.69 4.71
C GLU A 57 9.82 6.47 3.86
N GLY A 58 10.86 6.99 4.51
CA GLY A 58 11.94 7.71 3.85
C GLY A 58 12.92 6.76 3.17
N VAL A 59 13.36 7.11 1.97
CA VAL A 59 14.42 6.37 1.26
C VAL A 59 15.78 6.83 1.77
N ARG A 60 16.68 5.90 2.10
CA ARG A 60 18.09 6.25 2.43
C ARG A 60 18.72 6.88 1.19
N GLN A 61 19.14 8.14 1.28
CA GLN A 61 19.77 8.81 0.14
C GLN A 61 21.09 8.13 -0.23
N GLY A 62 21.18 7.62 -1.46
CA GLY A 62 22.46 7.25 -2.08
C GLY A 62 23.37 8.47 -2.30
N GLU A 63 24.65 8.19 -2.56
CA GLU A 63 25.72 9.18 -2.71
C GLU A 63 25.36 10.29 -3.72
N SER A 64 25.80 11.51 -3.43
CA SER A 64 25.41 12.73 -4.14
C SER A 64 25.81 12.76 -5.60
N THR A 65 24.84 13.05 -6.48
CA THR A 65 25.14 13.57 -7.81
C THR A 65 25.71 14.99 -7.71
N SER A 66 26.62 15.29 -8.63
CA SER A 66 27.54 16.44 -8.66
C SER A 66 26.90 17.79 -9.00
N SER A 67 25.56 17.90 -9.11
CA SER A 67 24.87 19.06 -9.68
C SER A 67 24.02 19.83 -8.63
N GLY A 68 24.67 20.53 -7.71
CA GLY A 68 24.30 21.86 -7.17
C GLY A 68 22.88 22.22 -6.73
N GLY A 69 21.95 21.30 -6.47
CA GLY A 69 20.60 21.60 -5.96
C GLY A 69 20.29 20.94 -4.61
N ARG A 70 19.33 21.47 -3.83
CA ARG A 70 18.81 20.75 -2.65
C ARG A 70 18.16 19.46 -3.14
N LYS A 71 18.76 18.31 -2.82
CA LYS A 71 18.24 17.00 -3.20
C LYS A 71 16.79 16.83 -2.75
N PRO A 72 15.90 16.29 -3.60
CA PRO A 72 14.55 15.93 -3.18
C PRO A 72 14.61 14.86 -2.10
N HIS A 73 13.80 15.02 -1.06
CA HIS A 73 13.61 13.99 -0.03
C HIS A 73 12.72 12.89 -0.62
N LEU A 74 13.35 11.80 -1.06
CA LEU A 74 12.66 10.67 -1.64
C LEU A 74 11.97 9.83 -0.57
N VAL A 75 10.78 9.38 -0.92
CA VAL A 75 9.87 8.62 -0.07
C VAL A 75 9.24 7.52 -0.88
N ARG A 76 8.69 6.52 -0.19
CA ARG A 76 7.90 5.47 -0.80
C ARG A 76 6.81 5.00 0.15
N LEU A 77 5.87 4.21 -0.37
CA LEU A 77 4.89 3.55 0.47
C LEU A 77 5.58 2.58 1.43
N ASN A 78 5.23 2.65 2.71
CA ASN A 78 5.80 1.82 3.76
C ASN A 78 5.40 0.36 3.56
N ARG A 79 6.33 -0.45 3.04
CA ARG A 79 6.16 -1.89 2.85
C ARG A 79 5.74 -2.58 4.16
N ASN A 80 6.30 -2.15 5.28
CA ASN A 80 6.08 -2.79 6.58
C ASN A 80 4.78 -2.34 7.27
N TYR A 81 3.96 -1.51 6.61
CA TYR A 81 2.71 -1.05 7.19
C TYR A 81 1.75 -2.23 7.49
N GLY A 82 1.56 -3.10 6.50
CA GLY A 82 0.67 -4.25 6.55
C GLY A 82 0.64 -4.99 5.22
N TYR A 83 -0.21 -5.99 5.12
CA TYR A 83 -0.39 -6.79 3.91
C TYR A 83 -1.86 -7.05 3.60
N VAL A 84 -2.11 -7.39 2.34
CA VAL A 84 -3.42 -7.79 1.81
C VAL A 84 -3.39 -9.28 1.50
N ALA A 85 -4.48 -9.98 1.82
CA ALA A 85 -4.70 -11.37 1.43
C ALA A 85 -5.78 -11.43 0.33
N SER A 86 -5.45 -12.04 -0.79
CA SER A 86 -6.35 -12.26 -1.92
C SER A 86 -6.58 -13.76 -2.11
N PHE A 87 -7.84 -14.17 -2.18
CA PHE A 87 -8.22 -15.56 -2.42
C PHE A 87 -9.03 -15.65 -3.72
N ASN A 88 -8.58 -16.49 -4.64
CA ASN A 88 -9.32 -16.86 -5.84
C ASN A 88 -9.77 -18.32 -5.73
N ILE A 89 -11.08 -18.51 -5.61
CA ILE A 89 -11.70 -19.81 -5.36
C ILE A 89 -12.34 -20.30 -6.66
N GLY A 90 -11.68 -21.25 -7.32
CA GLY A 90 -12.25 -22.01 -8.43
C GLY A 90 -12.95 -23.27 -7.92
N THR A 91 -13.66 -23.98 -8.80
CA THR A 91 -14.42 -25.20 -8.44
C THR A 91 -13.55 -26.36 -7.94
N SER A 92 -12.27 -26.39 -8.31
CA SER A 92 -11.32 -27.46 -7.95
C SER A 92 -10.04 -26.95 -7.30
N TYR A 93 -9.93 -25.65 -7.03
CA TYR A 93 -8.72 -25.07 -6.46
C TYR A 93 -8.99 -23.76 -5.72
N MET A 94 -8.11 -23.44 -4.79
CA MET A 94 -7.99 -22.12 -4.20
C MET A 94 -6.59 -21.60 -4.47
N ALA A 95 -6.48 -20.43 -5.09
CA ALA A 95 -5.23 -19.68 -5.11
C ALA A 95 -5.27 -18.61 -4.02
N SER A 96 -4.20 -18.50 -3.24
CA SER A 96 -4.00 -17.43 -2.25
C SER A 96 -2.80 -16.59 -2.69
N MET A 97 -2.91 -15.29 -2.49
CA MET A 97 -1.84 -14.34 -2.73
C MET A 97 -1.79 -13.37 -1.57
N PHE A 98 -0.62 -13.24 -0.97
CA PHE A 98 -0.36 -12.28 0.08
C PHE A 98 0.67 -11.28 -0.42
N ASN A 99 0.39 -10.00 -0.27
CA ASN A 99 1.26 -8.93 -0.74
C ASN A 99 1.29 -7.78 0.26
N TYR A 100 2.43 -7.10 0.36
CA TYR A 100 2.50 -5.84 1.07
C TYR A 100 1.63 -4.78 0.40
N LEU A 101 1.35 -3.68 1.09
CA LEU A 101 0.54 -2.58 0.54
C LEU A 101 1.12 -1.95 -0.72
N ASN A 102 2.43 -2.05 -0.95
CA ASN A 102 3.08 -1.55 -2.17
C ASN A 102 2.97 -2.54 -3.35
N GLY A 103 2.25 -3.66 -3.17
CA GLY A 103 2.06 -4.69 -4.19
C GLY A 103 3.18 -5.73 -4.28
N GLU A 104 4.25 -5.62 -3.49
CA GLU A 104 5.30 -6.65 -3.44
C GLU A 104 4.72 -7.96 -2.87
N ILE A 105 4.91 -9.06 -3.58
CA ILE A 105 4.37 -10.38 -3.23
C ILE A 105 5.17 -10.96 -2.05
N ILE A 106 4.46 -11.33 -0.99
CA ILE A 106 5.02 -12.08 0.14
C ILE A 106 4.97 -13.58 -0.17
N GLN A 107 3.80 -14.06 -0.57
CA GLN A 107 3.56 -15.48 -0.80
C GLN A 107 2.45 -15.67 -1.84
N TYR A 108 2.57 -16.73 -2.63
CA TYR A 108 1.53 -17.19 -3.55
C TYR A 108 1.42 -18.70 -3.45
N ASN A 109 0.23 -19.21 -3.15
CA ASN A 109 -0.05 -20.65 -3.15
C ASN A 109 -1.23 -20.96 -4.07
N ARG A 110 -1.28 -22.20 -4.54
CA ARG A 110 -2.44 -22.75 -5.23
C ARG A 110 -2.67 -24.18 -4.80
N ASN A 111 -3.72 -24.38 -4.02
CA ASN A 111 -4.07 -25.67 -3.43
C ASN A 111 -5.31 -26.25 -4.12
N PRO A 112 -5.38 -27.58 -4.32
CA PRO A 112 -6.61 -28.22 -4.78
C PRO A 112 -7.71 -28.09 -3.73
N ILE A 113 -8.97 -28.05 -4.19
CA ILE A 113 -10.15 -28.20 -3.33
C ILE A 113 -10.70 -29.59 -3.58
N GLU A 114 -10.53 -30.50 -2.62
CA GLU A 114 -11.05 -31.87 -2.72
C GLU A 114 -12.58 -31.91 -2.62
N LYS A 115 -13.14 -31.05 -1.76
CA LYS A 115 -14.57 -30.93 -1.55
C LYS A 115 -14.99 -29.48 -1.60
N PHE A 116 -15.78 -29.14 -2.62
CA PHE A 116 -16.28 -27.78 -2.83
C PHE A 116 -17.49 -27.50 -1.92
N ASP A 117 -17.21 -27.28 -0.64
CA ASP A 117 -18.19 -26.82 0.33
C ASP A 117 -17.63 -25.65 1.15
N ILE A 118 -18.54 -24.79 1.64
CA ILE A 118 -18.17 -23.54 2.30
C ILE A 118 -17.33 -23.77 3.55
N LEU A 119 -17.56 -24.85 4.30
CA LEU A 119 -16.82 -25.12 5.53
C LEU A 119 -15.37 -25.51 5.20
N ASN A 120 -15.19 -26.36 4.18
CA ASN A 120 -13.86 -26.72 3.71
C ASN A 120 -13.10 -25.51 3.15
N ILE A 121 -13.75 -24.67 2.35
CA ILE A 121 -13.14 -23.43 1.83
C ILE A 121 -12.74 -22.49 2.98
N MET A 122 -13.61 -22.28 3.97
CA MET A 122 -13.31 -21.45 5.13
C MET A 122 -12.13 -22.01 5.94
N GLN A 123 -12.02 -23.33 6.05
CA GLN A 123 -10.91 -23.98 6.72
C GLN A 123 -9.58 -23.74 5.98
N LEU A 124 -9.57 -23.91 4.66
CA LEU A 124 -8.40 -23.64 3.82
C LEU A 124 -7.95 -22.17 3.92
N ILE A 125 -8.88 -21.21 3.89
CA ILE A 125 -8.57 -19.79 4.08
C ILE A 125 -7.93 -19.53 5.44
N LYS A 126 -8.47 -20.11 6.51
CA LYS A 126 -7.92 -19.97 7.88
C LYS A 126 -6.51 -20.53 7.98
N GLU A 127 -6.25 -21.67 7.33
CA GLU A 127 -4.93 -22.30 7.32
C GLU A 127 -3.91 -21.43 6.59
N GLU A 128 -4.25 -20.91 5.41
CA GLU A 128 -3.40 -19.99 4.65
C GLU A 128 -3.07 -18.72 5.44
N ILE A 129 -4.07 -18.08 6.07
CA ILE A 129 -3.86 -16.89 6.90
C ILE A 129 -2.94 -17.22 8.09
N LYS A 130 -3.17 -18.34 8.77
CA LYS A 130 -2.37 -18.76 9.93
C LYS A 130 -0.92 -19.06 9.55
N GLN A 131 -0.68 -19.59 8.35
CA GLN A 131 0.68 -19.81 7.86
C GLN A 131 1.41 -18.48 7.64
N LEU A 132 0.76 -17.51 6.99
CA LEU A 132 1.39 -16.20 6.78
C LEU A 132 1.63 -15.44 8.09
N GLN A 133 0.70 -15.48 9.04
CA GLN A 133 0.84 -14.81 10.34
C GLN A 133 2.09 -15.25 11.12
N GLN A 134 2.65 -16.42 10.84
CA GLN A 134 3.89 -16.89 11.50
C GLN A 134 5.16 -16.21 10.96
N VAL A 135 5.11 -15.65 9.75
CA VAL A 135 6.24 -14.98 9.10
C VAL A 135 6.00 -13.47 8.93
N ASP A 136 4.84 -12.98 9.37
CA ASP A 136 4.48 -11.57 9.34
C ASP A 136 5.36 -10.74 10.29
N SER A 137 5.95 -9.69 9.72
CA SER A 137 6.76 -8.71 10.44
C SER A 137 6.23 -7.28 10.29
N THR A 138 5.00 -7.13 9.78
CA THR A 138 4.38 -5.82 9.54
C THR A 138 3.79 -5.23 10.82
N THR A 139 3.62 -3.90 10.84
CA THR A 139 3.13 -3.19 12.02
C THR A 139 1.65 -3.46 12.31
N HIS A 140 0.82 -3.61 11.27
CA HIS A 140 -0.63 -3.72 11.41
C HIS A 140 -1.22 -5.06 10.97
N GLY A 141 -0.40 -5.96 10.41
CA GLY A 141 -0.85 -7.28 9.97
C GLY A 141 -1.74 -7.23 8.72
N ILE A 142 -2.79 -8.05 8.72
CA ILE A 142 -3.74 -8.21 7.60
C ILE A 142 -4.73 -7.04 7.53
N PHE A 143 -4.92 -6.50 6.33
CA PHE A 143 -5.97 -5.52 5.98
C PHE A 143 -7.13 -6.16 5.23
#